data_AF-M0ZU55-F1
#
_entry.id   AF-M0ZU55-F1
#
_cell.length_a   1.000
_cell.length_b   1.000
_cell.length_c   1.000
_cell.angle_alpha   90.00
_cell.angle_beta   90.00
_cell.angle_gamma   90.00
#
_symmetry.space_group_name_H-M   'P 1'
#
loop_
_entity.id
_entity.type
_entity.pdbx_description
1 polymer ?
#
loop_
_entity_poly.entity_id
_entity_poly.type
_entity_poly.pdbx_seq_one_letter_code
_entity_poly.pdbx_strand_id
1 'polypeptide(L)'
;MINVYAAAGLYQEAEVLMHSMRSSGCKPDSLTYLALIRAYTRVGECSEAEKAIDSMQKEGIPPSCAHFNVLLSGFAKGGLIREVERIYNNLMNAELQPDLESHSLMLRCYMDYGHVVEGISFFERISKSVKPDRFIMSAAVHLYRSAGLVLKAEGVLRSMNSFGIPFLEKLEVGSKLKAD
;
A
#
# COMPACT_ATOMS: atom_id res chain seq x y z
N MET A 1 -20.92 -7.27 -10.06
CA MET A 1 -20.48 -7.06 -11.45
C MET A 1 -19.25 -6.17 -11.54
N ILE A 2 -19.23 -4.97 -10.91
CA ILE A 2 -18.04 -4.10 -10.91
C ILE A 2 -16.76 -4.74 -10.34
N ASN A 3 -16.89 -5.59 -9.30
CA ASN A 3 -15.76 -6.37 -8.77
C ASN A 3 -15.14 -7.34 -9.78
N VAL A 4 -15.92 -7.84 -10.75
CA VAL A 4 -15.42 -8.74 -11.81
C VAL A 4 -14.56 -7.94 -12.79
N TYR A 5 -15.02 -6.75 -13.19
CA TYR A 5 -14.24 -5.84 -14.03
C TYR A 5 -12.96 -5.34 -13.34
N ALA A 6 -13.05 -5.01 -12.05
CA ALA A 6 -11.88 -4.68 -11.22
C ALA A 6 -10.87 -5.85 -11.13
N ALA A 7 -11.37 -7.08 -11.04
CA ALA A 7 -10.53 -8.28 -11.06
C ALA A 7 -9.86 -8.51 -12.42
N ALA A 8 -10.47 -8.04 -13.51
CA ALA A 8 -9.95 -8.17 -14.87
C ALA A 8 -9.12 -6.95 -15.34
N GLY A 9 -9.10 -5.84 -14.59
CA GLY A 9 -8.45 -4.59 -15.04
C GLY A 9 -9.23 -3.85 -16.12
N LEU A 10 -10.50 -4.22 -16.31
CA LEU A 10 -11.42 -3.66 -17.29
C LEU A 10 -12.03 -2.36 -16.75
N TYR A 11 -11.22 -1.30 -16.70
CA TYR A 11 -11.63 -0.04 -16.09
C TYR A 11 -12.68 0.69 -16.92
N GLN A 12 -12.65 0.58 -18.25
CA GLN A 12 -13.65 1.19 -19.13
C GLN A 12 -15.05 0.61 -18.85
N GLU A 13 -15.14 -0.70 -18.66
CA GLU A 13 -16.37 -1.40 -18.30
C GLU A 13 -16.83 -1.03 -16.89
N ALA A 14 -15.89 -0.82 -15.96
CA ALA A 14 -16.19 -0.31 -14.63
C ALA A 14 -16.75 1.12 -14.66
N GLU A 15 -16.22 2.00 -15.51
CA GLU A 15 -16.73 3.35 -15.74
C GLU A 15 -18.12 3.35 -16.37
N VAL A 16 -18.33 2.54 -17.42
CA VAL A 16 -19.64 2.37 -18.07
C VAL A 16 -20.68 1.90 -17.07
N LEU A 17 -20.34 0.91 -16.24
CA LEU A 17 -21.25 0.41 -15.21
C LEU A 17 -21.54 1.49 -14.16
N MET A 18 -20.53 2.26 -13.74
CA MET A 18 -20.73 3.36 -12.80
C MET A 18 -21.62 4.46 -13.38
N HIS A 19 -21.43 4.81 -14.65
CA HIS A 19 -22.28 5.77 -15.35
C HIS A 19 -23.72 5.26 -15.48
N SER A 20 -23.88 3.98 -15.83
CA SER A 20 -25.20 3.32 -15.88
C SER A 20 -25.90 3.37 -14.53
N MET A 21 -25.22 3.05 -13.42
CA MET A 21 -25.79 3.15 -12.06
C MET A 21 -26.32 4.56 -11.78
N ARG A 22 -25.52 5.59 -12.08
CA ARG A 22 -25.93 6.99 -11.89
C ARG A 22 -27.16 7.33 -12.73
N SER A 23 -27.17 6.93 -14.00
CA SER A 23 -28.27 7.18 -14.94
C SER A 23 -29.58 6.51 -14.52
N SER A 24 -29.51 5.37 -13.83
CA SER A 24 -30.67 4.65 -13.31
C SER A 24 -31.11 5.14 -11.92
N GLY A 25 -30.51 6.22 -11.40
CA GLY A 25 -30.79 6.77 -10.07
C GLY A 25 -30.17 5.97 -8.92
N CYS A 26 -29.34 4.96 -9.22
CA CYS A 26 -28.60 4.19 -8.23
C CYS A 26 -27.30 4.93 -7.88
N LYS A 27 -27.16 5.36 -6.62
CA LYS A 27 -25.95 6.06 -6.18
C LYS A 27 -24.80 5.07 -5.98
N PRO A 28 -23.61 5.32 -6.57
CA PRO A 28 -22.40 4.58 -6.22
C PRO A 28 -22.14 4.66 -4.72
N ASP A 29 -21.67 3.56 -4.15
CA ASP A 29 -21.26 3.47 -2.74
C ASP A 29 -19.74 3.32 -2.61
N SER A 30 -19.27 3.22 -1.38
CA SER A 30 -17.84 3.03 -1.09
C SER A 30 -17.25 1.79 -1.78
N LEU A 31 -17.98 0.67 -1.85
CA LEU A 31 -17.49 -0.54 -2.50
C LEU A 31 -17.40 -0.39 -4.02
N THR A 32 -18.31 0.36 -4.62
CA THR A 32 -18.31 0.70 -6.05
C THR A 32 -17.06 1.50 -6.40
N TYR A 33 -16.73 2.52 -5.62
CA TYR A 33 -15.50 3.30 -5.80
C TYR A 33 -14.24 2.46 -5.56
N LEU A 34 -14.21 1.62 -4.52
CA LEU A 34 -13.08 0.73 -4.26
C LEU A 34 -12.80 -0.21 -5.44
N ALA A 35 -13.85 -0.73 -6.08
CA ALA A 35 -13.72 -1.57 -7.27
C ALA A 35 -13.16 -0.78 -8.46
N LEU A 36 -13.65 0.45 -8.69
CA LEU A 36 -13.16 1.31 -9.77
C LEU A 36 -11.67 1.66 -9.58
N ILE A 37 -11.27 2.08 -8.37
CA ILE A 37 -9.86 2.36 -8.03
C ILE A 37 -8.98 1.13 -8.25
N ARG A 38 -9.48 -0.07 -7.90
CA ARG A 38 -8.78 -1.33 -8.17
C ARG A 38 -8.61 -1.61 -9.66
N ALA A 39 -9.62 -1.31 -10.47
CA ALA A 39 -9.55 -1.49 -11.92
C ALA A 39 -8.44 -0.60 -12.52
N TYR A 40 -8.44 0.69 -12.17
CA TYR A 40 -7.42 1.66 -12.62
C TYR A 40 -6.01 1.29 -12.18
N THR A 41 -5.80 1.03 -10.89
CA THR A 41 -4.46 0.69 -10.36
C THR A 41 -3.90 -0.60 -10.94
N ARG A 42 -4.75 -1.53 -11.41
CA ARG A 42 -4.30 -2.78 -12.03
C ARG A 42 -3.66 -2.59 -13.39
N VAL A 43 -4.11 -1.59 -14.15
CA VAL A 43 -3.58 -1.25 -15.48
C VAL A 43 -2.55 -0.12 -15.43
N GLY A 44 -2.22 0.40 -14.23
CA GLY A 44 -1.23 1.46 -14.04
C GLY A 44 -1.80 2.88 -14.11
N GLU A 45 -3.11 3.04 -14.33
CA GLU A 45 -3.81 4.33 -14.42
C GLU A 45 -4.04 4.98 -13.03
N CYS A 46 -2.97 5.16 -12.27
CA CYS A 46 -3.04 5.61 -10.88
C CYS A 46 -3.58 7.06 -10.74
N SER A 47 -3.44 7.89 -11.77
CA SER A 47 -4.01 9.25 -11.78
C SER A 47 -5.55 9.21 -11.82
N GLU A 48 -6.15 8.33 -12.62
CA GLU A 48 -7.60 8.14 -12.65
C GLU A 48 -8.11 7.51 -11.35
N ALA A 49 -7.32 6.62 -10.75
CA ALA A 49 -7.62 6.08 -9.43
C ALA A 49 -7.67 7.16 -8.33
N GLU A 50 -6.80 8.17 -8.38
CA GLU A 50 -6.88 9.32 -7.47
C GLU A 50 -8.10 10.20 -7.72
N LYS A 51 -8.41 10.50 -8.99
CA LYS A 51 -9.62 11.25 -9.35
C LYS A 51 -10.89 10.55 -8.86
N ALA A 52 -10.90 9.21 -8.82
CA ALA A 52 -12.00 8.45 -8.25
C ALA A 52 -12.15 8.67 -6.73
N ILE A 53 -11.06 8.83 -5.97
CA ILE A 53 -11.13 9.24 -4.55
C ILE A 53 -11.70 10.66 -4.41
N ASP A 54 -11.24 11.60 -5.23
CA ASP A 54 -11.74 12.98 -5.21
C ASP A 54 -13.25 13.03 -5.53
N SER A 55 -13.69 12.25 -6.51
CA SER A 55 -15.10 12.13 -6.88
C SER A 55 -15.94 11.53 -5.74
N MET A 56 -15.42 10.51 -5.06
CA MET A 56 -16.05 9.89 -3.90
C MET A 56 -16.29 10.92 -2.79
N GLN A 57 -15.27 11.74 -2.48
CA GLN A 57 -15.36 12.81 -1.49
C GLN A 57 -16.36 13.91 -1.90
N LYS A 58 -16.33 14.35 -3.17
CA LYS A 58 -17.28 15.36 -3.70
C LYS A 58 -18.74 14.91 -3.62
N GLU A 59 -18.97 13.60 -3.67
CA GLU A 59 -20.29 12.98 -3.52
C GLU A 59 -20.68 12.73 -2.06
N GLY A 60 -19.86 13.18 -1.10
CA GLY A 60 -20.11 13.03 0.33
C GLY A 60 -19.88 11.61 0.85
N ILE A 61 -19.15 10.78 0.09
CA ILE A 61 -18.81 9.42 0.49
C ILE A 61 -17.37 9.46 1.05
N PRO A 62 -17.15 9.20 2.34
CA PRO A 62 -15.81 9.32 2.94
C PRO A 62 -14.93 8.14 2.51
N PRO A 63 -13.71 8.38 1.98
CA PRO A 63 -12.76 7.30 1.68
C PRO A 63 -12.31 6.60 2.97
N SER A 64 -11.97 5.33 2.84
CA SER A 64 -11.43 4.51 3.92
C SER A 64 -9.99 4.08 3.63
N CYS A 65 -9.28 3.53 4.64
CA CYS A 65 -7.92 3.00 4.46
C CYS A 65 -7.82 2.01 3.29
N ALA A 66 -8.86 1.23 3.01
CA ALA A 66 -8.88 0.31 1.88
C ALA A 66 -8.71 0.99 0.51
N HIS A 67 -9.26 2.20 0.32
CA HIS A 67 -9.16 2.95 -0.94
C HIS A 67 -7.72 3.44 -1.14
N PHE A 68 -7.14 4.03 -0.09
CA PHE A 68 -5.75 4.47 -0.09
C PHE A 68 -4.76 3.30 -0.21
N ASN A 69 -5.02 2.15 0.42
CA ASN A 69 -4.16 0.96 0.30
C ASN A 69 -4.12 0.41 -1.13
N VAL A 70 -5.23 0.49 -1.87
CA VAL A 70 -5.25 0.13 -3.29
C VAL A 70 -4.37 1.09 -4.10
N LEU A 71 -4.46 2.40 -3.86
CA LEU A 71 -3.57 3.39 -4.49
C LEU A 71 -2.10 3.18 -4.14
N LEU A 72 -1.79 3.01 -2.85
CA LEU A 72 -0.44 2.69 -2.36
C LEU A 72 0.12 1.47 -3.08
N SER A 73 -0.67 0.41 -3.21
CA SER A 73 -0.26 -0.80 -3.94
C SER A 73 0.00 -0.53 -5.42
N GLY A 74 -0.83 0.29 -6.08
CA GLY A 74 -0.64 0.71 -7.48
C GLY A 74 0.69 1.43 -7.69
N PHE A 75 0.92 2.52 -6.93
CA PHE A 75 2.17 3.29 -7.01
C PHE A 75 3.40 2.48 -6.60
N ALA A 76 3.27 1.63 -5.56
CA ALA A 76 4.35 0.77 -5.11
C ALA A 76 4.75 -0.26 -6.17
N LYS A 77 3.80 -0.79 -6.95
CA LYS A 77 4.13 -1.70 -8.06
C LYS A 77 4.89 -1.02 -9.18
N GLY A 78 4.66 0.26 -9.40
CA GLY A 78 5.36 1.09 -10.39
C GLY A 78 6.69 1.68 -9.90
N GLY A 79 7.07 1.49 -8.64
CA GLY A 79 8.31 2.05 -8.08
C GLY A 79 8.28 3.56 -7.88
N LEU A 80 7.08 4.16 -7.88
CA LEU A 80 6.88 5.59 -7.73
C LEU A 80 6.91 5.98 -6.25
N ILE A 81 8.08 5.88 -5.63
CA ILE A 81 8.29 5.99 -4.17
C ILE A 81 7.78 7.32 -3.61
N ARG A 82 8.01 8.43 -4.32
CA ARG A 82 7.50 9.75 -3.92
C ARG A 82 5.97 9.79 -3.86
N GLU A 83 5.31 9.12 -4.81
CA GLU A 83 3.85 9.04 -4.82
C GLU A 83 3.34 8.13 -3.71
N VAL A 84 4.03 7.01 -3.44
CA VAL A 84 3.72 6.14 -2.30
C VAL A 84 3.76 6.92 -0.98
N GLU A 85 4.81 7.72 -0.75
CA GLU A 85 4.93 8.58 0.43
C GLU A 85 3.83 9.65 0.49
N ARG A 86 3.51 10.29 -0.65
CA ARG A 86 2.44 11.29 -0.74
C ARG A 86 1.08 10.68 -0.39
N ILE A 87 0.74 9.54 -0.96
CA ILE A 87 -0.55 8.87 -0.69
C ILE A 87 -0.62 8.42 0.77
N TYR A 88 0.48 7.93 1.36
CA TYR A 88 0.53 7.57 2.77
C TYR A 88 0.29 8.79 3.69
N ASN A 89 0.88 9.93 3.35
CA ASN A 89 0.63 11.18 4.06
C ASN A 89 -0.81 11.68 3.87
N ASN A 90 -1.38 11.53 2.68
CA ASN A 90 -2.79 11.87 2.42
C ASN A 90 -3.74 11.01 3.27
N LEU A 91 -3.45 9.72 3.45
CA LEU A 91 -4.21 8.84 4.35
C LEU A 91 -4.20 9.42 5.77
N MET A 92 -3.03 9.79 6.31
CA MET A 92 -2.93 10.37 7.65
C MET A 92 -3.62 11.74 7.76
N ASN A 93 -3.52 12.59 6.73
CA ASN A 93 -4.15 13.91 6.68
C ASN A 93 -5.68 13.83 6.56
N ALA A 94 -6.21 12.71 6.07
CA ALA A 94 -7.64 12.41 6.09
C ALA A 94 -8.14 11.91 7.47
N GLU A 95 -7.33 12.08 8.52
CA GLU A 95 -7.57 11.59 9.89
C GLU A 95 -7.77 10.07 10.00
N LEU A 96 -7.39 9.33 8.95
CA LEU A 96 -7.39 7.88 8.94
C LEU A 96 -6.11 7.37 9.59
N GLN A 97 -6.23 6.27 10.35
CA GLN A 97 -5.08 5.57 10.91
C GLN A 97 -4.57 4.55 9.89
N PRO A 98 -3.31 4.65 9.41
CA PRO A 98 -2.71 3.62 8.57
C PRO A 98 -2.81 2.25 9.26
N ASP A 99 -3.29 1.25 8.52
CA ASP A 99 -3.42 -0.10 9.05
C ASP A 99 -2.16 -0.93 8.78
N LEU A 100 -2.20 -2.21 9.18
CA LEU A 100 -1.07 -3.12 8.96
C LEU A 100 -0.71 -3.24 7.47
N GLU A 101 -1.71 -3.20 6.59
CA GLU A 101 -1.51 -3.28 5.14
C GLU A 101 -0.82 -2.01 4.63
N SER A 102 -1.24 -0.82 5.06
CA SER A 102 -0.59 0.45 4.72
C SER A 102 0.91 0.42 5.07
N HIS A 103 1.24 0.01 6.30
CA HIS A 103 2.63 -0.10 6.76
C HIS A 103 3.44 -1.13 5.96
N SER A 104 2.83 -2.28 5.67
CA SER A 104 3.47 -3.35 4.91
C SER A 104 3.73 -2.93 3.47
N LEU A 105 2.83 -2.18 2.84
CA LEU A 105 3.02 -1.66 1.49
C LEU A 105 4.18 -0.66 1.42
N MET A 106 4.28 0.27 2.39
CA MET A 106 5.40 1.20 2.49
C MET A 106 6.74 0.46 2.62
N LEU A 107 6.86 -0.44 3.61
CA LEU A 107 8.09 -1.20 3.83
C LEU A 107 8.46 -2.09 2.65
N ARG A 108 7.46 -2.74 2.04
CA ARG A 108 7.67 -3.54 0.84
C ARG A 108 8.20 -2.68 -0.30
N CYS A 109 7.63 -1.49 -0.51
CA CYS A 109 8.08 -0.59 -1.56
C CYS A 109 9.53 -0.15 -1.35
N TYR A 110 9.88 0.29 -0.14
CA TYR A 110 11.28 0.65 0.16
C TYR A 110 12.24 -0.54 -0.01
N MET A 111 11.82 -1.73 0.44
CA MET A 111 12.62 -2.94 0.33
C MET A 111 12.81 -3.37 -1.12
N ASP A 112 11.74 -3.49 -1.91
CA ASP A 112 11.78 -3.97 -3.30
C ASP A 112 12.63 -3.07 -4.20
N TYR A 113 12.61 -1.76 -3.97
CA TYR A 113 13.34 -0.76 -4.77
C TYR A 113 14.65 -0.27 -4.12
N GLY A 114 15.09 -0.92 -3.04
CA GLY A 114 16.41 -0.66 -2.44
C GLY A 114 16.56 0.70 -1.72
N HIS A 115 15.47 1.33 -1.30
CA HIS A 115 15.46 2.53 -0.47
C HIS A 115 15.72 2.18 1.01
N VAL A 116 16.94 1.73 1.29
CA VAL A 116 17.29 1.10 2.57
C VAL A 116 17.16 2.07 3.74
N VAL A 117 17.64 3.30 3.58
CA VAL A 117 17.68 4.30 4.66
C VAL A 117 16.26 4.73 5.05
N GLU A 118 15.44 5.00 4.04
CA GLU A 118 14.04 5.39 4.19
C GLU A 118 13.22 4.26 4.81
N GLY A 119 13.43 3.02 4.36
CA GLY A 119 12.80 1.83 4.94
C GLY A 119 13.13 1.64 6.42
N ILE A 120 14.39 1.83 6.81
CA ILE A 120 14.82 1.77 8.22
C ILE A 120 14.14 2.88 9.03
N SER A 121 14.21 4.12 8.56
CA SER A 121 13.60 5.27 9.23
C SER A 121 12.09 5.07 9.43
N PHE A 122 11.43 4.56 8.39
CA PHE A 122 10.00 4.25 8.44
C PHE A 122 9.70 3.17 9.49
N PHE A 123 10.45 2.06 9.52
CA PHE A 123 10.30 1.02 10.55
C PHE A 123 10.49 1.57 11.97
N GLU A 124 11.54 2.36 12.21
CA GLU A 124 11.82 2.95 13.53
C GLU A 124 10.70 3.90 14.00
N ARG A 125 10.02 4.57 13.05
CA ARG A 125 8.84 5.39 13.33
C ARG A 125 7.63 4.54 13.72
N ILE A 126 7.30 3.52 12.93
CA ILE A 126 6.05 2.75 13.13
C ILE A 126 6.16 1.72 14.25
N SER A 127 7.34 1.17 14.53
CA SER A 127 7.56 0.13 15.55
C SER A 127 7.22 0.57 16.97
N LYS A 128 7.12 1.87 17.22
CA LYS A 128 6.70 2.44 18.51
C LYS A 128 5.20 2.34 18.77
N SER A 129 4.39 2.22 17.72
CA SER A 129 2.93 2.30 17.79
C SER A 129 2.23 1.05 17.25
N VAL A 130 2.89 0.29 16.39
CA VAL A 130 2.34 -0.89 15.74
C VAL A 130 2.74 -2.15 16.50
N LYS A 131 1.81 -3.10 16.62
CA LYS A 131 2.11 -4.42 17.20
C LYS A 131 3.16 -5.14 16.34
N PRO A 132 4.06 -5.94 16.96
CA PRO A 132 5.00 -6.79 16.24
C PRO A 132 4.28 -7.62 15.16
N ASP A 133 4.67 -7.42 13.90
CA ASP A 133 4.18 -8.17 12.75
C ASP A 133 5.31 -8.90 12.04
N ARG A 134 5.01 -10.09 11.53
CA ARG A 134 5.98 -10.99 10.89
C ARG A 134 6.67 -10.34 9.70
N PHE A 135 5.91 -9.72 8.81
CA PHE A 135 6.46 -9.11 7.60
C PHE A 135 7.25 -7.86 7.96
N ILE A 136 6.67 -6.96 8.75
CA ILE A 136 7.29 -5.69 9.15
C ILE A 136 8.65 -5.92 9.83
N MET A 137 8.71 -6.83 10.80
CA MET A 137 9.95 -7.12 11.52
C MET A 137 10.98 -7.83 10.62
N SER A 138 10.54 -8.78 9.78
CA SER A 138 11.46 -9.45 8.85
C SER A 138 12.05 -8.44 7.84
N ALA A 139 11.23 -7.56 7.27
CA ALA A 139 11.68 -6.51 6.37
C ALA A 139 12.72 -5.60 7.05
N ALA A 140 12.48 -5.20 8.29
CA ALA A 140 13.44 -4.41 9.07
C ALA A 140 14.77 -5.12 9.26
N VAL A 141 14.78 -6.43 9.58
CA VAL A 141 16.01 -7.22 9.70
C VAL A 141 16.80 -7.20 8.40
N HIS A 142 16.15 -7.39 7.25
CA HIS A 142 16.81 -7.37 5.95
C HIS A 142 17.32 -5.98 5.56
N LEU A 143 16.54 -4.93 5.82
CA LEU A 143 16.96 -3.54 5.60
C LEU A 143 18.19 -3.18 6.47
N TYR A 144 18.18 -3.52 7.76
CA TYR A 144 19.33 -3.30 8.65
C TYR A 144 20.57 -4.08 8.19
N ARG A 145 20.41 -5.33 7.77
CA ARG A 145 21.52 -6.13 7.21
C ARG A 145 22.09 -5.48 5.95
N SER A 146 21.22 -5.02 5.04
CA SER A 146 21.64 -4.33 3.82
C SER A 146 22.38 -3.01 4.11
N ALA A 147 22.11 -2.35 5.24
CA ALA A 147 22.82 -1.16 5.70
C ALA A 147 24.09 -1.46 6.52
N GLY A 148 24.45 -2.73 6.73
CA GLY A 148 25.55 -3.13 7.61
C GLY A 148 25.28 -2.95 9.11
N LEU A 149 24.05 -2.65 9.51
CA LEU A 149 23.63 -2.42 10.90
C LEU A 149 23.30 -3.73 11.62
N VAL A 150 24.30 -4.61 11.71
CA VAL A 150 24.15 -6.00 12.21
C VAL A 150 23.55 -6.05 13.62
N LEU A 151 24.01 -5.21 14.55
CA LEU A 151 23.51 -5.19 15.93
C LEU A 151 22.02 -4.85 16.02
N LYS A 152 21.54 -3.94 15.17
CA LYS A 152 20.11 -3.60 15.09
C LYS A 152 19.31 -4.76 14.50
N ALA A 153 19.82 -5.38 13.43
CA ALA A 153 19.19 -6.57 12.83
C ALA A 153 19.04 -7.71 13.84
N GLU A 154 20.08 -8.01 14.61
CA GLU A 154 20.02 -9.02 15.68
C GLU A 154 19.07 -8.63 16.81
N GLY A 155 19.02 -7.34 17.17
CA GLY A 155 18.06 -6.83 18.15
C GLY A 155 16.62 -7.13 17.75
N VAL A 156 16.28 -6.86 16.49
CA VAL A 156 14.95 -7.17 15.93
C VAL A 156 14.72 -8.69 15.90
N LEU A 157 15.69 -9.51 15.49
CA LEU A 157 15.55 -10.98 15.49
C LEU A 157 15.32 -11.57 16.89
N ARG A 158 16.05 -11.08 17.90
CA ARG A 158 15.82 -11.47 19.30
C ARG A 158 14.41 -11.11 19.74
N SER A 159 13.95 -9.91 19.37
CA SER A 159 12.57 -9.48 19.63
C SER A 159 11.56 -10.41 18.94
N MET A 160 11.74 -10.74 17.66
CA MET A 160 10.88 -11.69 16.94
C MET A 160 10.81 -13.05 17.65
N ASN A 161 11.95 -13.61 18.04
CA ASN A 161 12.02 -14.88 18.77
C ASN A 161 11.28 -14.80 20.12
N SER A 162 11.42 -13.68 20.85
CA SER A 162 10.72 -13.47 22.12
C SER A 162 9.18 -13.42 21.96
N PHE A 163 8.69 -12.94 20.81
CA PHE A 163 7.27 -12.95 20.47
C PHE A 163 6.81 -14.24 19.78
N GLY A 164 7.70 -15.21 19.54
CA GLY A 164 7.39 -16.43 18.79
C GLY A 164 7.09 -16.19 17.30
N ILE A 165 7.58 -15.09 16.74
CA ILE A 165 7.32 -14.69 15.36
C ILE A 165 8.41 -15.28 14.43
N PRO A 166 8.06 -16.13 13.46
CA PRO A 166 9.03 -16.76 12.57
C PRO A 166 9.58 -15.78 11.53
N PHE A 167 10.91 -15.73 11.40
CA PHE A 167 11.60 -14.88 10.43
C PHE A 167 11.35 -15.31 8.97
N LEU A 168 11.16 -14.33 8.09
CA LEU A 168 11.05 -14.55 6.64
C LEU A 168 12.44 -14.43 5.99
N GLU A 169 13.15 -15.55 5.88
CA GLU A 169 14.53 -15.58 5.33
C GLU A 169 14.64 -15.17 3.86
N LYS A 170 13.59 -15.40 3.07
CA LYS A 170 13.60 -15.22 1.61
C LYS A 170 13.24 -13.81 1.12
N LEU A 171 13.11 -12.82 2.01
CA LEU A 171 12.93 -11.44 1.57
C LEU A 171 14.26 -10.87 1.08
N GLU A 172 14.20 -10.07 0.02
CA GLU A 172 15.38 -9.51 -0.62
C GLU A 172 15.20 -8.01 -0.81
N VAL A 173 16.22 -7.25 -0.42
CA VAL A 173 16.31 -5.81 -0.66
C VAL A 173 16.78 -5.59 -2.10
N GLY A 174 16.10 -4.71 -2.82
CA GLY A 174 16.38 -4.44 -4.23
C GLY A 174 15.90 -5.54 -5.17
N SER A 175 14.90 -6.33 -4.77
CA SER A 175 14.32 -7.42 -5.58
C SER A 175 13.89 -6.96 -6.99
N LYS A 176 13.49 -5.69 -7.13
CA LYS A 176 13.08 -5.07 -8.40
C LYS A 176 14.16 -4.22 -9.08
N LEU A 177 15.34 -4.09 -8.48
CA LEU A 177 16.50 -3.43 -9.12
C LEU A 177 17.30 -4.37 -10.01
N LYS A 178 17.05 -5.69 -9.93
CA LYS A 178 17.81 -6.74 -10.64
C LYS A 178 17.19 -7.15 -11.99
N ALA A 179 16.19 -6.41 -12.48
CA ALA A 179 15.38 -6.79 -13.62
C ALA A 179 15.76 -6.12 -14.96
N ASP A 180 16.96 -5.52 -15.04
CA ASP A 180 17.52 -4.92 -16.26
C ASP A 180 18.52 -5.85 -16.97
#